data_AF-A0A7M5X9A8-F1
#
_entry.id   AF-A0A7M5X9A8-F1
#
_cell.length_a   1.000
_cell.length_b   1.000
_cell.length_c   1.000
_cell.angle_alpha   90.00
_cell.angle_beta   90.00
_cell.angle_gamma   90.00
#
_symmetry.space_group_name_H-M   'P 1'
#
loop_
_entity.id
_entity.type
_entity.pdbx_description
1 polymer ?
#
loop_
_entity_poly.entity_id
_entity_poly.type
_entity_poly.pdbx_seq_one_letter_code
_entity_poly.pdbx_strand_id
1 'polypeptide(L)'
;MNLNHLYILLINLMTLHLASTVFVSTFRSKPDACRSMVCPIGHKCVSSGEVADCVCDHQCSQTKDTGPVCADGKTYKNLCQLNMKVCQEQRNILVQHYGKCRQCADAERESKNGLCKMWQKMRLCEIRPKIMSIYCKKTCGYCKLDAPARHRCGRQVLSSFGCSKKCHDLRFCKHFANSCGDVLNQGIMKLHCPQRCGYCVTQILPTFNVPYKQ
;
A
#
# COMPACT_ATOMS: atom_id res chain seq x y z
N MET A 1 14.40 -18.18 71.47
CA MET A 1 13.32 -17.78 70.53
C MET A 1 12.03 -18.44 70.98
N ASN A 2 10.97 -17.65 71.21
CA ASN A 2 9.69 -18.15 71.74
C ASN A 2 8.82 -18.73 70.61
N LEU A 3 8.02 -19.77 70.87
CA LEU A 3 7.20 -20.47 69.87
C LEU A 3 6.25 -19.51 69.13
N ASN A 4 5.73 -18.52 69.85
CA ASN A 4 4.90 -17.43 69.30
C ASN A 4 5.67 -16.55 68.30
N HIS A 5 6.97 -16.34 68.52
CA HIS A 5 7.80 -15.55 67.63
C HIS A 5 8.12 -16.30 66.33
N LEU A 6 8.25 -17.63 66.40
CA LEU A 6 8.42 -18.47 65.21
C LEU A 6 7.13 -18.52 64.39
N TYR A 7 5.97 -18.60 65.05
CA TYR A 7 4.65 -18.62 64.39
C TYR A 7 4.35 -17.32 63.62
N ILE A 8 4.64 -16.16 64.21
CA ILE A 8 4.45 -14.85 63.57
C ILE A 8 5.36 -14.70 62.33
N LEU A 9 6.61 -15.17 62.40
CA LEU A 9 7.52 -15.16 61.27
C LEU A 9 7.01 -16.02 60.10
N LEU A 10 6.44 -17.19 60.39
CA LEU A 10 5.86 -18.06 59.36
C LEU A 10 4.62 -17.45 58.70
N ILE A 11 3.73 -16.82 59.47
CA ILE A 11 2.55 -16.12 58.91
C ILE A 11 2.99 -14.99 57.97
N ASN A 12 3.96 -14.17 58.37
CA ASN A 12 4.45 -13.05 57.56
C ASN A 12 5.16 -13.53 56.28
N LEU A 13 5.88 -14.65 56.33
CA LEU A 13 6.51 -15.25 55.14
C LEU A 13 5.44 -15.79 54.17
N MET A 14 4.40 -16.44 54.68
CA MET A 14 3.29 -16.95 53.87
C MET A 14 2.46 -15.82 53.25
N THR A 15 2.21 -14.73 53.97
CA THR A 15 1.49 -13.57 53.41
C THR A 15 2.32 -12.82 52.37
N LEU A 16 3.65 -12.72 52.52
CA LEU A 16 4.54 -12.15 51.49
C LEU A 16 4.53 -12.96 50.20
N HIS A 17 4.49 -14.30 50.32
CA HIS A 17 4.51 -15.19 49.16
C HIS A 17 3.16 -15.16 48.39
N LEU A 18 2.05 -15.12 49.13
CA LEU A 18 0.71 -14.92 48.56
C LEU A 18 0.56 -13.53 47.93
N ALA A 19 1.05 -12.47 48.57
CA ALA A 19 1.04 -11.13 48.00
C ALA A 19 1.81 -11.09 46.67
N SER A 20 2.99 -11.73 46.60
CA SER A 20 3.82 -11.78 45.40
C SER A 20 3.18 -12.55 44.25
N THR A 21 2.55 -13.70 44.53
CA THR A 21 1.85 -14.52 43.52
C THR A 21 0.56 -13.87 43.02
N VAL A 22 -0.19 -13.18 43.90
CA VAL A 22 -1.37 -12.39 43.54
C VAL A 22 -0.96 -11.17 42.70
N PHE A 23 0.12 -10.47 43.04
CA PHE A 23 0.64 -9.33 42.27
C PHE A 23 1.10 -9.73 40.85
N VAL A 24 1.74 -10.90 40.71
CA VAL A 24 2.15 -11.44 39.41
C VAL A 24 0.94 -11.87 38.57
N SER A 25 -0.14 -12.32 39.20
CA SER A 25 -1.35 -12.79 38.52
C SER A 25 -2.25 -11.66 38.00
N THR A 26 -2.23 -10.48 38.63
CA THR A 26 -3.09 -9.34 38.27
C THR A 26 -2.46 -8.37 37.27
N PHE A 27 -1.14 -8.40 37.07
CA PHE A 27 -0.41 -7.53 36.13
C PHE A 27 0.07 -8.25 34.86
N ARG A 28 -0.68 -9.24 34.36
CA ARG A 28 -0.44 -9.77 33.02
C ARG A 28 -0.99 -8.77 32.01
N SER A 29 -0.17 -7.81 31.57
CA SER A 29 -0.52 -6.93 30.46
C SER A 29 -0.90 -7.80 29.27
N LYS A 30 -2.16 -7.67 28.86
CA LYS A 30 -2.75 -8.45 27.78
C LYS A 30 -1.88 -8.27 26.54
N PRO A 31 -1.35 -9.34 25.91
CA PRO A 31 -0.50 -9.18 24.76
C PRO A 31 -1.31 -8.46 23.67
N ASP A 32 -0.78 -7.36 23.15
CA ASP A 32 -1.40 -6.65 22.04
C ASP A 32 -1.53 -7.61 20.85
N ALA A 33 -2.78 -7.96 20.52
CA ALA A 33 -3.08 -8.94 19.49
C ALA A 33 -2.54 -8.52 18.11
N CYS A 34 -2.36 -7.21 17.88
CA CYS A 34 -1.76 -6.66 16.67
C CYS A 34 -0.23 -6.81 16.60
N ARG A 35 0.46 -7.20 17.69
CA ARG A 35 1.93 -7.24 17.77
C ARG A 35 2.60 -8.14 16.73
N SER A 36 1.87 -9.11 16.18
CA SER A 36 2.40 -10.03 15.15
C SER A 36 1.51 -10.15 13.90
N MET A 37 0.46 -9.33 13.79
CA MET A 37 -0.46 -9.38 12.65
C MET A 37 0.05 -8.48 11.51
N VAL A 38 0.10 -9.02 10.29
CA VAL A 38 0.44 -8.27 9.07
C VAL A 38 -0.83 -8.12 8.24
N CYS A 39 -1.28 -6.88 8.06
CA CYS A 39 -2.48 -6.59 7.30
C CYS A 39 -2.21 -6.38 5.80
N PRO A 40 -3.21 -6.64 4.93
CA PRO A 40 -3.13 -6.29 3.51
C PRO A 40 -2.91 -4.79 3.28
N ILE A 41 -2.46 -4.41 2.08
CA ILE A 41 -2.24 -3.00 1.69
C ILE A 41 -3.52 -2.19 1.94
N GLY A 42 -3.38 -1.06 2.63
CA GLY A 42 -4.50 -0.17 2.99
C GLY A 42 -5.26 -0.53 4.26
N HIS A 43 -4.92 -1.64 4.94
CA HIS A 43 -5.58 -2.04 6.18
C HIS A 43 -4.71 -1.70 7.40
N LYS A 44 -5.36 -1.34 8.50
CA LYS A 44 -4.75 -1.08 9.81
C LYS A 44 -5.20 -2.17 10.78
N CYS A 45 -4.29 -2.67 11.59
CA CYS A 45 -4.65 -3.61 12.64
C CYS A 45 -5.31 -2.87 13.80
N VAL A 46 -6.45 -3.37 14.28
CA VAL A 46 -7.14 -2.91 15.48
C VAL A 46 -7.33 -4.08 16.44
N SER A 47 -7.04 -3.84 17.72
CA SER A 47 -7.19 -4.81 18.80
C SER A 47 -8.49 -4.54 19.56
N SER A 48 -9.38 -5.51 19.65
CA SER A 48 -10.56 -5.50 20.52
C SER A 48 -10.43 -6.63 21.54
N GLY A 49 -9.83 -6.33 22.69
CA GLY A 49 -9.52 -7.33 23.71
C GLY A 49 -8.37 -8.26 23.31
N GLU A 50 -8.66 -9.55 23.09
CA GLU A 50 -7.68 -10.56 22.63
C GLU A 50 -7.69 -10.76 21.11
N VAL A 51 -8.65 -10.15 20.42
CA VAL A 51 -8.84 -10.33 18.99
C VAL A 51 -8.21 -9.16 18.25
N ALA A 52 -7.36 -9.47 17.28
CA ALA A 52 -6.85 -8.50 16.31
C ALA A 52 -7.59 -8.66 14.99
N ASP A 53 -7.96 -7.55 14.38
CA ASP A 53 -8.59 -7.52 13.07
C ASP A 53 -7.95 -6.47 12.17
N CYS A 54 -7.95 -6.71 10.87
CA CYS A 54 -7.43 -5.79 9.86
C CYS A 54 -8.59 -4.99 9.29
N VAL A 55 -8.68 -3.71 9.64
CA VAL A 55 -9.78 -2.84 9.23
C VAL A 55 -9.31 -1.73 8.29
N CYS A 56 -10.22 -1.28 7.44
CA CYS A 56 -10.06 -0.09 6.62
C CYS A 56 -10.31 1.17 7.45
N ASP A 57 -9.38 1.55 8.34
CA ASP A 57 -9.46 2.78 9.12
C ASP A 57 -8.68 3.91 8.43
N HIS A 58 -9.27 4.49 7.37
CA HIS A 58 -8.68 5.60 6.62
C HIS A 58 -9.43 6.91 6.88
N GLN A 59 -9.05 7.62 7.94
CA GLN A 59 -9.39 9.04 8.08
C GLN A 59 -8.44 9.88 7.22
N CYS A 60 -8.85 10.19 5.99
CA CYS A 60 -8.08 11.08 5.11
C CYS A 60 -8.15 12.53 5.62
N SER A 61 -7.14 12.97 6.35
CA SER A 61 -6.99 14.39 6.70
C SER A 61 -6.68 15.20 5.43
N GLN A 62 -7.46 16.23 5.14
CA GLN A 62 -7.39 17.02 3.90
C GLN A 62 -6.03 17.73 3.70
N THR A 63 -5.17 17.78 4.72
CA THR A 63 -3.96 18.62 4.75
C THR A 63 -2.66 17.91 4.42
N LYS A 64 -2.63 16.56 4.34
CA LYS A 64 -1.36 15.80 4.20
C LYS A 64 -1.15 15.04 2.89
N ASP A 65 -2.20 14.81 2.09
CA ASP A 65 -2.09 14.06 0.84
C ASP A 65 -2.15 14.96 -0.38
N THR A 66 -0.96 15.36 -0.83
CA THR A 66 -0.72 16.39 -1.84
C THR A 66 -0.99 15.88 -3.26
N GLY A 67 -2.15 16.27 -3.80
CA GLY A 67 -2.45 16.29 -5.24
C GLY A 67 -3.03 14.98 -5.83
N PRO A 68 -3.66 15.07 -7.01
CA PRO A 68 -4.31 13.94 -7.66
C PRO A 68 -3.31 12.85 -8.04
N VAL A 69 -3.77 11.60 -8.10
CA VAL A 69 -2.98 10.46 -8.58
C VAL A 69 -3.77 9.68 -9.64
N CYS A 70 -3.08 9.16 -10.63
CA CYS A 70 -3.65 8.25 -11.62
C CYS A 70 -3.33 6.81 -11.22
N ALA A 71 -4.36 5.99 -11.09
CA ALA A 71 -4.24 4.55 -10.86
C ALA A 71 -5.38 3.86 -11.62
N ASP A 72 -5.18 2.62 -12.11
CA ASP A 72 -6.18 1.89 -12.91
C ASP A 72 -6.92 2.67 -14.03
N GLY A 73 -6.29 3.73 -14.58
CA GLY A 73 -6.91 4.66 -15.54
C GLY A 73 -7.99 5.59 -14.97
N LYS A 74 -8.12 5.64 -13.65
CA LYS A 74 -8.96 6.55 -12.89
C LYS A 74 -8.13 7.56 -12.12
N THR A 75 -8.61 8.80 -12.10
CA THR A 75 -8.01 9.85 -11.30
C THR A 75 -8.60 9.84 -9.90
N TYR A 76 -7.76 9.63 -8.90
CA TYR A 76 -8.11 9.76 -7.50
C TYR A 76 -7.69 11.15 -7.01
N LYS A 77 -8.51 11.75 -6.12
CA LYS A 77 -8.28 13.10 -5.59
C LYS A 77 -6.89 13.23 -4.94
N ASN A 78 -6.45 12.18 -4.26
CA ASN A 78 -5.13 12.04 -3.67
C ASN A 78 -4.82 10.57 -3.35
N LEU A 79 -3.61 10.31 -2.81
CA LEU A 79 -3.14 8.97 -2.46
C LEU A 79 -4.00 8.30 -1.37
N CYS A 80 -4.50 9.05 -0.38
CA CYS A 80 -5.34 8.48 0.66
C CYS A 80 -6.67 7.96 0.12
N GLN A 81 -7.31 8.69 -0.80
CA GLN A 81 -8.53 8.23 -1.47
C GLN A 81 -8.29 6.98 -2.31
N LEU A 82 -7.13 6.86 -2.95
CA LEU A 82 -6.73 5.62 -3.62
C LEU A 82 -6.59 4.46 -2.62
N ASN A 83 -5.89 4.65 -1.50
CA ASN A 83 -5.68 3.61 -0.49
C ASN A 83 -7.00 3.16 0.15
N MET A 84 -7.92 4.08 0.40
CA MET A 84 -9.28 3.76 0.86
C MET A 84 -9.99 2.86 -0.15
N LYS A 85 -9.84 3.16 -1.46
CA LYS A 85 -10.45 2.35 -2.52
C LYS A 85 -9.84 0.96 -2.63
N VAL A 86 -8.49 0.86 -2.57
CA VAL A 86 -7.75 -0.40 -2.50
C VAL A 86 -8.24 -1.26 -1.35
N CYS A 87 -8.44 -0.63 -0.19
CA CYS A 87 -8.91 -1.30 1.01
C CYS A 87 -10.34 -1.84 0.84
N GLN A 88 -11.28 -0.99 0.40
CA GLN A 88 -12.69 -1.35 0.21
C GLN A 88 -12.91 -2.42 -0.86
N GLU A 89 -12.18 -2.35 -1.98
CA GLU A 89 -12.33 -3.31 -3.07
C GLU A 89 -11.48 -4.56 -2.91
N GLN A 90 -10.64 -4.63 -1.86
CA GLN A 90 -9.65 -5.69 -1.64
C GLN A 90 -8.81 -6.01 -2.89
N ARG A 91 -8.56 -4.97 -3.69
CA ARG A 91 -7.88 -5.09 -4.97
C ARG A 91 -6.59 -4.29 -4.93
N ASN A 92 -5.51 -4.90 -5.39
CA ASN A 92 -4.23 -4.21 -5.51
C ASN A 92 -4.27 -3.22 -6.68
N ILE A 93 -4.45 -1.94 -6.36
CA ILE A 93 -4.46 -0.82 -7.32
C ILE A 93 -3.26 0.06 -7.01
N LEU A 94 -2.32 0.14 -7.97
CA LEU A 94 -1.07 0.88 -7.80
C LEU A 94 -1.12 2.20 -8.54
N VAL A 95 -0.47 3.21 -7.97
CA VAL A 95 -0.25 4.51 -8.62
C VAL A 95 0.57 4.28 -9.90
N GLN A 96 0.01 4.69 -11.03
CA GLN A 96 0.70 4.72 -12.31
C GLN A 96 1.56 5.99 -12.43
N HIS A 97 0.98 7.14 -12.08
CA HIS A 97 1.71 8.40 -11.99
C HIS A 97 1.00 9.42 -11.07
N TYR A 98 1.75 10.39 -10.55
CA TYR A 98 1.18 11.55 -9.85
C TYR A 98 0.59 12.54 -10.87
N GLY A 99 -0.50 13.20 -10.51
CA GLY A 99 -1.34 13.99 -11.41
C GLY A 99 -2.61 13.25 -11.85
N LYS A 100 -3.51 13.96 -12.55
CA LYS A 100 -4.72 13.35 -13.13
C LYS A 100 -4.35 12.40 -14.27
N CYS A 101 -5.06 11.29 -14.42
CA CYS A 101 -4.90 10.41 -15.57
C CYS A 101 -5.02 11.19 -16.87
N ARG A 102 -4.15 10.87 -17.82
CA ARG A 102 -4.25 11.45 -19.16
C ARG A 102 -5.42 10.78 -19.84
N GLN A 103 -6.51 11.51 -20.05
CA GLN A 103 -7.57 11.02 -20.92
C GLN A 103 -6.98 10.76 -22.30
N CYS A 104 -6.94 9.49 -22.68
CA CYS A 104 -6.56 9.10 -24.02
C CYS A 104 -7.76 9.28 -24.95
N ALA A 105 -8.01 10.53 -25.29
CA ALA A 105 -9.03 10.97 -26.23
C ALA A 105 -8.40 11.91 -27.25
N ASP A 106 -8.92 11.90 -28.48
CA ASP A 106 -8.61 12.96 -29.43
C ASP A 106 -9.21 14.28 -28.94
N ALA A 107 -8.68 15.39 -29.44
CA ALA A 107 -9.26 16.70 -29.22
C ALA A 107 -10.72 16.70 -29.70
N GLU A 108 -11.61 17.17 -28.84
CA GLU A 108 -13.05 16.95 -28.97
C GLU A 108 -13.61 17.53 -30.27
N ARG A 109 -13.15 18.73 -30.66
CA ARG A 109 -13.56 19.42 -31.88
C ARG A 109 -13.18 18.61 -33.13
N GLU A 110 -11.93 18.18 -33.22
CA GLU A 110 -11.37 17.43 -34.35
C GLU A 110 -11.99 16.03 -34.45
N SER A 111 -12.27 15.41 -33.30
CA SER A 111 -12.96 14.13 -33.23
C SER A 111 -14.41 14.25 -33.70
N LYS A 112 -15.17 15.26 -33.22
CA LYS A 112 -16.56 15.52 -33.63
C LYS A 112 -16.68 15.84 -35.12
N ASN A 113 -15.72 16.57 -35.68
CA ASN A 113 -15.69 16.92 -37.10
C ASN A 113 -15.12 15.80 -38.00
N GLY A 114 -14.77 14.62 -37.44
CA GLY A 114 -14.21 13.50 -38.20
C GLY A 114 -12.80 13.74 -38.74
N LEU A 115 -12.14 14.84 -38.35
CA LEU A 115 -10.82 15.23 -38.84
C LEU A 115 -9.76 14.19 -38.47
N CYS A 116 -9.78 13.68 -37.24
CA CYS A 116 -8.80 12.67 -36.82
C CYS A 116 -8.87 11.39 -37.65
N LYS A 117 -10.09 10.91 -37.98
CA LYS A 117 -10.28 9.73 -38.86
C LYS A 117 -9.78 10.00 -40.28
N MET A 118 -10.03 11.20 -40.80
CA MET A 118 -9.58 11.62 -42.12
C MET A 118 -8.05 11.76 -42.18
N TRP A 119 -7.45 12.46 -41.22
CA TRP A 119 -6.01 12.67 -41.14
C TRP A 119 -5.24 11.37 -40.92
N GLN A 120 -5.79 10.43 -40.16
CA GLN A 120 -5.24 9.08 -40.04
C GLN A 120 -5.16 8.38 -41.39
N LYS A 121 -6.25 8.38 -42.18
CA LYS A 121 -6.26 7.79 -43.53
C LYS A 121 -5.25 8.45 -44.47
N MET A 122 -5.02 9.75 -44.28
CA MET A 122 -4.04 10.55 -45.03
C MET A 122 -2.60 10.38 -44.51
N ARG A 123 -2.35 9.44 -43.59
CA ARG A 123 -1.02 9.15 -43.00
C ARG A 123 -0.41 10.34 -42.26
N LEU A 124 -1.23 11.25 -41.73
CA LEU A 124 -0.71 12.37 -40.93
C LEU A 124 -0.13 11.91 -39.59
N CYS A 125 -0.48 10.70 -39.13
CA CYS A 125 0.18 10.11 -37.96
C CYS A 125 1.69 9.90 -38.23
N GLU A 126 2.07 9.52 -39.44
CA GLU A 126 3.48 9.35 -39.81
C GLU A 126 4.10 10.66 -40.29
N ILE A 127 3.35 11.46 -41.07
CA ILE A 127 3.86 12.67 -41.73
C ILE A 127 3.97 13.84 -40.74
N ARG A 128 3.02 13.98 -39.81
CA ARG A 128 2.97 15.09 -38.82
C ARG A 128 2.71 14.59 -37.39
N PRO A 129 3.64 13.79 -36.82
CA PRO A 129 3.44 13.13 -35.55
C PRO A 129 3.26 14.11 -34.38
N LYS A 130 3.93 15.27 -34.41
CA LYS A 130 3.79 16.29 -33.36
C LYS A 130 2.37 16.86 -33.29
N ILE A 131 1.82 17.30 -34.43
CA ILE A 131 0.46 17.85 -34.50
C ILE A 131 -0.54 16.76 -34.13
N MET A 132 -0.40 15.56 -34.70
CA MET A 132 -1.30 14.46 -34.39
C MET A 132 -1.21 13.99 -32.92
N SER A 133 -0.05 14.12 -32.26
CA SER A 133 0.09 13.81 -30.82
C SER A 133 -0.63 14.79 -29.90
N ILE A 134 -1.00 15.97 -30.41
CA ILE A 134 -1.78 16.97 -29.68
C ILE A 134 -3.26 16.75 -29.94
N TYR A 135 -3.67 16.67 -31.21
CA TYR A 135 -5.08 16.67 -31.59
C TYR A 135 -5.68 15.28 -31.79
N CYS A 136 -4.91 14.30 -32.26
CA CYS A 136 -5.43 12.98 -32.66
C CYS A 136 -4.67 11.84 -31.99
N LYS A 137 -4.31 12.05 -30.72
CA LYS A 137 -3.49 11.12 -29.93
C LYS A 137 -4.08 9.74 -29.72
N LYS A 138 -5.41 9.61 -29.65
CA LYS A 138 -6.10 8.32 -29.55
C LYS A 138 -6.19 7.68 -30.92
N THR A 139 -6.64 8.40 -31.93
CA THR A 139 -6.78 7.88 -33.30
C THR A 139 -5.45 7.39 -33.88
N CYS A 140 -4.36 8.14 -33.66
CA CYS A 140 -3.01 7.74 -34.08
C CYS A 140 -2.30 6.79 -33.10
N GLY A 141 -2.92 6.41 -31.99
CA GLY A 141 -2.35 5.45 -31.01
C GLY A 141 -1.16 5.97 -30.19
N TYR A 142 -0.93 7.30 -30.15
CA TYR A 142 0.11 7.91 -29.31
C TYR A 142 -0.20 7.87 -27.81
N CYS A 143 -1.46 7.66 -27.48
CA CYS A 143 -1.86 7.26 -26.14
C CYS A 143 -2.62 5.93 -26.23
N LYS A 144 -2.59 5.18 -25.14
CA LYS A 144 -3.56 4.14 -24.87
C LYS A 144 -4.30 4.59 -23.62
N LEU A 145 -5.61 4.33 -23.55
CA LEU A 145 -6.31 4.37 -22.26
C LEU A 145 -5.48 3.53 -21.32
N ASP A 146 -5.19 4.06 -20.14
CA ASP A 146 -4.39 3.46 -19.09
C ASP A 146 -4.90 2.04 -18.79
N ALA A 147 -4.49 1.08 -19.62
CA ALA A 147 -4.51 -0.32 -19.29
C ALA A 147 -3.76 -0.40 -17.96
N PRO A 148 -4.23 -1.18 -16.99
CA PRO A 148 -3.50 -1.37 -15.75
C PRO A 148 -2.07 -1.65 -16.18
N ALA A 149 -1.15 -0.77 -15.78
CA ALA A 149 0.23 -0.91 -16.16
C ALA A 149 0.58 -2.35 -15.82
N ARG A 150 0.70 -3.20 -16.86
CA ARG A 150 1.28 -4.52 -16.70
C ARG A 150 2.72 -4.19 -16.44
N HIS A 151 3.03 -3.82 -15.20
CA HIS A 151 4.37 -3.63 -14.72
C HIS A 151 4.99 -5.01 -14.69
N ARG A 152 5.35 -5.49 -15.88
CA ARG A 152 6.19 -6.65 -16.05
C ARG A 152 7.57 -6.15 -15.64
N CYS A 153 7.85 -6.24 -14.35
CA CYS A 153 9.15 -5.82 -13.81
C CYS A 153 10.29 -6.76 -14.25
N GLY A 154 10.06 -7.72 -15.16
CA GLY A 154 11.07 -8.68 -15.57
C GLY A 154 11.57 -9.46 -14.35
N ARG A 155 12.86 -9.37 -14.04
CA ARG A 155 13.48 -9.93 -12.81
C ARG A 155 13.41 -9.00 -11.59
N GLN A 156 12.80 -7.82 -11.72
CA GLN A 156 12.67 -6.81 -10.67
C GLN A 156 11.33 -6.97 -9.94
N VAL A 157 11.23 -6.42 -8.74
CA VAL A 157 10.06 -6.46 -7.86
C VAL A 157 9.27 -5.16 -7.92
N LEU A 158 7.96 -5.23 -7.71
CA LEU A 158 7.07 -4.08 -7.82
C LEU A 158 7.03 -3.32 -6.49
N SER A 159 7.28 -2.01 -6.51
CA SER A 159 7.23 -1.10 -5.36
C SER A 159 6.23 0.03 -5.59
N SER A 160 5.92 0.80 -4.53
CA SER A 160 5.07 1.99 -4.60
C SER A 160 5.58 3.09 -5.55
N PHE A 161 6.80 2.97 -6.07
CA PHE A 161 7.44 3.92 -6.98
C PHE A 161 7.74 3.33 -8.38
N GLY A 162 7.31 2.09 -8.67
CA GLY A 162 7.58 1.39 -9.92
C GLY A 162 8.38 0.10 -9.74
N CYS A 163 9.25 -0.26 -10.69
CA CYS A 163 10.07 -1.47 -10.59
C CYS A 163 11.36 -1.19 -9.80
N SER A 164 11.63 -2.00 -8.78
CA SER A 164 12.80 -1.93 -7.91
C SER A 164 13.60 -3.24 -7.98
N LYS A 165 14.92 -3.18 -7.85
CA LYS A 165 15.77 -4.39 -7.78
C LYS A 165 15.68 -5.12 -6.43
N LYS A 166 15.13 -4.49 -5.39
CA LYS A 166 15.11 -5.04 -4.02
C LYS A 166 13.76 -4.78 -3.34
N CYS A 167 13.18 -5.84 -2.79
CA CYS A 167 12.01 -5.82 -1.92
C CYS A 167 12.32 -6.77 -0.76
N HIS A 168 13.14 -6.27 0.16
CA HIS A 168 13.54 -6.99 1.35
C HIS A 168 13.76 -5.99 2.47
N ASP A 169 13.24 -6.31 3.65
CA ASP A 169 13.48 -5.57 4.87
C ASP A 169 14.89 -5.76 5.42
N LEU A 170 15.46 -4.71 6.01
CA LEU A 170 16.66 -4.86 6.82
C LEU A 170 16.33 -5.62 8.12
N ARG A 171 17.34 -6.31 8.67
CA ARG A 171 17.18 -7.21 9.83
C ARG A 171 16.57 -6.53 11.07
N PHE A 172 16.73 -5.23 11.22
CA PHE A 172 16.19 -4.46 12.33
C PHE A 172 14.68 -4.20 12.21
N CYS A 173 14.08 -4.35 11.03
CA CYS A 173 12.67 -4.04 10.78
C CYS A 173 11.69 -4.85 11.63
N LYS A 174 12.13 -5.99 12.20
CA LYS A 174 11.36 -6.74 13.20
C LYS A 174 11.05 -5.92 14.47
N HIS A 175 11.84 -4.90 14.78
CA HIS A 175 11.67 -4.04 15.96
C HIS A 175 10.87 -2.77 15.68
N PHE A 176 10.67 -2.42 14.40
CA PHE A 176 10.05 -1.17 13.97
C PHE A 176 8.76 -1.39 13.15
N ALA A 177 8.12 -2.55 13.32
CA ALA A 177 6.87 -2.87 12.64
C ALA A 177 5.77 -1.81 12.92
N ASN A 178 5.75 -1.26 14.13
CA ASN A 178 4.79 -0.25 14.55
C ASN A 178 5.07 1.14 13.96
N SER A 179 6.25 1.34 13.35
CA SER A 179 6.61 2.58 12.66
C SER A 179 6.09 2.62 11.21
N CYS A 180 5.53 1.51 10.70
CA CYS A 180 4.88 1.48 9.40
C CYS A 180 3.66 2.43 9.39
N GLY A 181 3.76 3.54 8.66
CA GLY A 181 2.69 4.55 8.57
C GLY A 181 2.88 5.80 9.45
N ASP A 182 3.89 5.83 10.31
CA ASP A 182 4.28 7.06 11.03
C ASP A 182 4.87 8.08 10.04
N VAL A 183 4.40 9.33 10.11
CA VAL A 183 4.83 10.43 9.22
C VAL A 183 6.31 10.76 9.42
N LEU A 184 6.81 10.69 10.65
CA LEU A 184 8.23 10.98 10.96
C LEU A 184 9.16 9.89 10.41
N ASN A 185 8.72 8.64 10.50
CA ASN A 185 9.53 7.48 10.11
C ASN A 185 9.20 6.96 8.71
N GLN A 186 8.27 7.59 7.98
CA GLN A 186 7.76 7.10 6.71
C GLN A 186 8.87 6.90 5.67
N GLY A 187 9.81 7.85 5.57
CA GLY A 187 10.94 7.75 4.66
C GLY A 187 11.89 6.59 5.00
N ILE A 188 12.19 6.43 6.28
CA ILE A 188 13.07 5.37 6.81
C ILE A 188 12.43 4.00 6.58
N MET A 189 11.14 3.86 6.90
CA MET A 189 10.41 2.60 6.71
C MET A 189 10.23 2.26 5.23
N LYS A 190 10.02 3.25 4.36
CA LYS A 190 10.01 3.07 2.89
C LYS A 190 11.33 2.59 2.34
N LEU A 191 12.46 3.08 2.85
CA LEU A 191 13.79 2.73 2.34
C LEU A 191 14.30 1.40 2.90
N HIS A 192 14.04 1.12 4.16
CA HIS A 192 14.67 0.02 4.89
C HIS A 192 13.75 -1.14 5.22
N CYS A 193 12.43 -0.91 5.31
CA CYS A 193 11.43 -1.92 5.64
C CYS A 193 10.30 -2.01 4.59
N PRO A 194 10.61 -2.02 3.28
CA PRO A 194 9.61 -1.88 2.24
C PRO A 194 8.69 -3.11 2.12
N GLN A 195 9.13 -4.30 2.52
CA GLN A 195 8.35 -5.52 2.42
C GLN A 195 7.38 -5.63 3.61
N ARG A 196 7.86 -5.41 4.84
CA ARG A 196 7.04 -5.46 6.07
C ARG A 196 6.04 -4.33 6.17
N CYS A 197 6.35 -3.14 5.64
CA CYS A 197 5.41 -2.04 5.60
C CYS A 197 4.56 -1.99 4.30
N GLY A 198 4.64 -3.01 3.44
CA GLY A 198 3.81 -3.12 2.23
C GLY A 198 4.10 -2.09 1.14
N TYR A 199 5.27 -1.43 1.19
CA TYR A 199 5.75 -0.51 0.16
C TYR A 199 6.29 -1.23 -1.10
N CYS A 200 6.42 -2.56 -1.02
CA CYS A 200 6.73 -3.41 -2.16
C CYS A 200 6.11 -4.79 -2.02
N VAL A 201 5.90 -5.46 -3.16
CA VAL A 201 5.46 -6.85 -3.22
C VAL A 201 6.46 -7.68 -4.03
N THR A 202 6.90 -8.81 -3.47
CA THR A 202 7.73 -9.81 -4.17
C THR A 202 6.86 -10.66 -5.09
N GLN A 203 6.27 -10.05 -6.12
CA GLN A 203 5.64 -10.81 -7.20
C GLN A 203 6.69 -11.15 -8.26
N ILE A 204 7.33 -12.32 -8.14
CA ILE A 204 7.67 -13.08 -9.34
C ILE A 204 6.36 -13.78 -9.71
N LEU A 205 5.54 -13.15 -10.56
CA LEU A 205 4.38 -13.86 -11.11
C LEU A 205 4.90 -15.04 -11.93
N PRO A 206 4.31 -16.25 -11.79
CA PRO A 206 4.61 -17.35 -12.67
C PRO A 206 4.45 -16.87 -14.11
N THR A 207 5.39 -17.27 -14.97
CA THR A 207 5.30 -17.07 -16.41
C THR A 207 3.97 -17.62 -16.89
N PHE A 208 2.96 -16.76 -17.02
CA PHE A 208 1.79 -17.06 -17.82
C PHE A 208 2.28 -17.14 -19.27
N ASN A 209 2.69 -18.34 -19.65
CA ASN A 209 2.56 -18.83 -21.01
C ASN A 209 1.09 -18.67 -21.38
N VAL A 210 0.75 -17.56 -22.03
CA VAL A 210 -0.48 -17.50 -22.82
C VAL A 210 -0.05 -17.79 -24.24
N PRO A 211 -0.55 -18.88 -24.85
CA PRO A 211 -0.18 -19.26 -26.20
C PRO A 211 -0.55 -18.13 -27.17
N TYR A 212 0.37 -17.87 -28.09
CA TYR A 212 0.10 -17.11 -29.30
C TYR A 212 -1.08 -17.80 -29.99
N LYS A 213 -2.25 -17.15 -30.05
CA LYS A 213 -3.29 -17.60 -30.97
C LYS A 213 -2.98 -16.95 -32.32
N GLN A 214 -2.66 -17.82 -33.27
CA GLN A 214 -2.70 -17.59 -34.71
C GLN A 214 -4.09 -17.09 -35.12
#